data_AF-A0A2V3DTJ7-F1
#
_entry.id   AF-A0A2V3DTJ7-F1
#
_cell.length_a   1.000
_cell.length_b   1.000
_cell.length_c   1.000
_cell.angle_alpha   90.00
_cell.angle_beta   90.00
_cell.angle_gamma   90.00
#
_symmetry.space_group_name_H-M   'P 1'
#
loop_
_entity.id
_entity.type
_entity.pdbx_description
1 polymer ?
#
loop_
_entity_poly.entity_id
_entity_poly.type
_entity_poly.pdbx_seq_one_letter_code
_entity_poly.pdbx_strand_id
1 'polypeptide(L)'
;MANKSKNAKKSRFGNPAKASADSAARSTQRPSAEARLDRAMVALSSGYVAWLEAESRPNKSIDLSLAILDDFFDMYRILEPHPDPTNLVPAALREVLEVTGHANPLGVMTLRNGVHDYIAYLAEAELWTGTHEDLMTIFEELAQTAVPGADPDDALDDDSLSVEDYEFAEIYLPTVSEEAAATTAANSPLWKNVLALLEWIGEGKDLTEHGTVLDQEGAAATLIHTGVGALAAAAAFTTPADHGAARLALYWQLLDVAGLVSVRESRISPTSTQLLQSNDPEMVLHMRDLMGHLIYTATLEGSEEGIYEDWHLEMADWLTQAASGAPPEAALLIQALEEPDSVHPDLLAIAQNIAHWAEEGLVTVGEFIEVPPVWRPDVFDMLKDDFPIQAVGPGAEDL
;
A
#
# COMPACT_ATOMS: atom_id res chain seq x y z
N MET A 1 -35.72 94.56 17.50
CA MET A 1 -36.58 93.38 17.69
C MET A 1 -35.84 92.17 17.13
N ALA A 2 -35.75 91.11 17.93
CA ALA A 2 -34.93 89.94 17.68
C ALA A 2 -35.55 89.01 16.62
N ASN A 3 -34.72 88.44 15.74
CA ASN A 3 -35.09 87.21 15.05
C ASN A 3 -33.90 86.23 15.12
N LYS A 4 -34.03 85.24 16.00
CA LYS A 4 -33.15 84.07 16.11
C LYS A 4 -33.46 83.12 14.96
N SER A 5 -32.51 82.87 14.06
CA SER A 5 -32.57 81.75 13.13
C SER A 5 -32.22 80.46 13.87
N LYS A 6 -33.15 79.49 13.85
CA LYS A 6 -32.95 78.15 14.41
C LYS A 6 -32.20 77.28 13.39
N ASN A 7 -31.06 76.72 13.81
CA ASN A 7 -30.35 75.64 13.14
C ASN A 7 -31.22 74.37 13.10
N ALA A 8 -31.62 73.94 11.90
CA ALA A 8 -32.16 72.60 11.66
C ALA A 8 -31.01 71.64 11.31
N LYS A 9 -30.72 70.71 12.22
CA LYS A 9 -29.80 69.59 12.02
C LYS A 9 -30.32 68.71 10.87
N LYS A 10 -29.55 68.57 9.79
CA LYS A 10 -29.78 67.57 8.74
C LYS A 10 -29.65 66.17 9.35
N SER A 11 -30.77 65.47 9.46
CA SER A 11 -30.82 64.04 9.80
C SER A 11 -30.02 63.25 8.78
N ARG A 12 -29.08 62.45 9.27
CA ARG A 12 -28.14 61.61 8.52
C ARG A 12 -28.67 60.18 8.34
N PHE A 13 -29.98 59.98 8.51
CA PHE A 13 -30.62 58.70 8.27
C PHE A 13 -31.12 58.66 6.82
N GLY A 14 -30.40 57.90 6.00
CA GLY A 14 -30.85 57.48 4.69
C GLY A 14 -32.22 56.81 4.80
N ASN A 15 -33.02 57.00 3.75
CA ASN A 15 -34.39 56.50 3.63
C ASN A 15 -34.49 55.03 4.11
N PRO A 16 -35.26 54.71 5.17
CA PRO A 16 -35.36 53.36 5.72
C PRO A 16 -35.75 52.33 4.65
N ALA A 17 -36.56 52.75 3.67
CA ALA A 17 -36.97 51.91 2.55
C ALA A 17 -35.80 51.46 1.66
N LYS A 18 -34.73 52.27 1.52
CA LYS A 18 -33.52 51.86 0.78
C LYS A 18 -32.63 50.92 1.60
N ALA A 19 -32.52 51.12 2.91
CA ALA A 19 -31.77 50.22 3.78
C ALA A 19 -32.44 48.84 3.90
N SER A 20 -33.78 48.78 3.96
CA SER A 20 -34.52 47.53 3.93
C SER A 20 -34.50 46.86 2.55
N ALA A 21 -34.49 47.63 1.45
CA ALA A 21 -34.34 47.07 0.11
C ALA A 21 -32.94 46.50 -0.15
N ASP A 22 -31.88 47.17 0.30
CA ASP A 22 -30.50 46.64 0.20
C ASP A 22 -30.28 45.43 1.13
N SER A 23 -30.92 45.42 2.31
CA SER A 23 -30.91 44.25 3.21
C SER A 23 -31.68 43.06 2.64
N ALA A 24 -32.83 43.31 1.99
CA ALA A 24 -33.64 42.27 1.34
C ALA A 24 -32.97 41.75 0.05
N ALA A 25 -32.24 42.61 -0.67
CA ALA A 25 -31.45 42.24 -1.84
C ALA A 25 -30.21 41.40 -1.48
N ARG A 26 -29.58 41.67 -0.33
CA ARG A 26 -28.51 40.80 0.22
C ARG A 26 -29.04 39.49 0.79
N SER A 27 -30.28 39.46 1.30
CA SER A 27 -30.91 38.23 1.81
C SER A 27 -31.55 37.35 0.72
N THR A 28 -31.55 37.78 -0.56
CA THR A 28 -32.08 37.01 -1.69
C THR A 28 -31.00 36.47 -2.64
N GLN A 29 -29.72 36.77 -2.40
CA GLN A 29 -28.64 36.06 -3.09
C GLN A 29 -28.57 34.63 -2.56
N ARG A 30 -29.02 33.69 -3.40
CA ARG A 30 -28.74 32.26 -3.18
C ARG A 30 -27.22 32.10 -3.00
N PRO A 31 -26.76 31.38 -1.97
CA PRO A 31 -25.34 31.06 -1.84
C PRO A 31 -24.81 30.45 -3.14
N SER A 32 -23.57 30.80 -3.52
CA SER A 32 -22.88 30.15 -4.64
C SER A 32 -22.80 28.64 -4.40
N ALA A 33 -22.63 27.85 -5.47
CA ALA A 33 -22.44 26.42 -5.35
C ALA A 33 -21.25 26.08 -4.42
N GLU A 34 -20.15 26.81 -4.58
CA GLU A 34 -18.97 26.78 -3.69
C GLU A 34 -19.33 27.01 -2.22
N ALA A 35 -20.03 28.10 -1.90
CA ALA A 35 -20.41 28.39 -0.50
C ALA A 35 -21.43 27.39 0.08
N ARG A 36 -22.06 26.54 -0.75
CA ARG A 36 -22.90 25.42 -0.29
C ARG A 36 -22.05 24.19 -0.02
N LEU A 37 -21.12 23.87 -0.92
CA LEU A 37 -20.17 22.78 -0.76
C LEU A 37 -19.33 22.98 0.51
N ASP A 38 -18.72 24.16 0.69
CA ASP A 38 -17.90 24.47 1.88
C ASP A 38 -18.67 24.25 3.19
N ARG A 39 -19.95 24.67 3.22
CA ARG A 39 -20.78 24.51 4.41
C ARG A 39 -21.17 23.06 4.66
N ALA A 40 -21.41 22.31 3.59
CA ALA A 40 -21.73 20.89 3.68
C ALA A 40 -20.49 20.10 4.15
N MET A 41 -19.30 20.37 3.58
CA MET A 41 -18.04 19.79 4.03
C MET A 41 -17.72 20.12 5.49
N VAL A 42 -17.94 21.36 5.93
CA VAL A 42 -17.79 21.73 7.35
C VAL A 42 -18.78 21.00 8.26
N ALA A 43 -19.98 20.68 7.76
CA ALA A 43 -20.98 19.94 8.53
C ALA A 43 -20.64 18.44 8.61
N LEU A 44 -20.03 17.87 7.56
CA LEU A 44 -19.66 16.47 7.47
C LEU A 44 -18.32 16.16 8.14
N SER A 45 -17.37 17.10 8.10
CA SER A 45 -15.99 16.86 8.55
C SER A 45 -15.90 16.41 10.01
N SER A 46 -16.70 16.94 10.92
CA SER A 46 -16.68 16.50 12.32
C SER A 46 -17.15 15.05 12.50
N GLY A 47 -18.09 14.60 11.67
CA GLY A 47 -18.57 13.21 11.71
C GLY A 47 -17.57 12.26 11.08
N TYR A 48 -16.96 12.67 9.96
CA TYR A 48 -15.90 11.93 9.30
C TYR A 48 -14.66 11.77 10.19
N VAL A 49 -14.22 12.84 10.87
CA VAL A 49 -13.13 12.79 11.86
C VAL A 49 -13.46 11.80 12.98
N ALA A 50 -14.66 11.86 13.54
CA ALA A 50 -15.06 10.95 14.62
C ALA A 50 -15.12 9.48 14.17
N TRP A 51 -15.49 9.25 12.90
CA TRP A 51 -15.47 7.92 12.28
C TRP A 51 -14.03 7.40 12.13
N LEU A 52 -13.12 8.21 11.57
CA LEU A 52 -11.69 7.86 11.49
C LEU A 52 -11.04 7.64 12.86
N GLU A 53 -11.41 8.44 13.88
CA GLU A 53 -10.96 8.24 15.27
C GLU A 53 -11.46 6.90 15.84
N ALA A 54 -12.68 6.46 15.49
CA ALA A 54 -13.21 5.15 15.90
C ALA A 54 -12.44 3.98 15.27
N GLU A 55 -11.97 4.17 14.04
CA GLU A 55 -11.02 3.28 13.34
C GLU A 55 -9.58 3.39 13.85
N SER A 56 -9.36 4.10 14.96
CA SER A 56 -8.04 4.29 15.58
C SER A 56 -7.00 4.98 14.69
N ARG A 57 -7.45 5.79 13.72
CA ARG A 57 -6.55 6.56 12.84
C ARG A 57 -5.80 7.65 13.63
N PRO A 58 -4.48 7.85 13.41
CA PRO A 58 -3.72 8.93 14.05
C PRO A 58 -4.18 10.33 13.62
N ASN A 59 -4.15 11.33 14.53
CA ASN A 59 -4.61 12.70 14.24
C ASN A 59 -4.03 13.32 12.96
N LYS A 60 -2.74 13.09 12.66
CA LYS A 60 -2.12 13.63 11.44
C LYS A 60 -2.61 12.95 10.16
N SER A 61 -2.91 11.64 10.22
CA SER A 61 -3.55 10.92 9.12
C SER A 61 -4.96 11.45 8.87
N ILE A 62 -5.70 11.76 9.94
CA ILE A 62 -7.01 12.41 9.85
C ILE A 62 -6.90 13.80 9.20
N ASP A 63 -5.93 14.62 9.62
CA ASP A 63 -5.67 15.93 9.02
C ASP A 63 -5.32 15.81 7.52
N LEU A 64 -4.55 14.78 7.15
CA LEU A 64 -4.21 14.48 5.76
C LEU A 64 -5.43 14.03 4.95
N SER A 65 -6.26 13.12 5.48
CA SER A 65 -7.51 12.70 4.83
C SER A 65 -8.44 13.88 4.57
N LEU A 66 -8.51 14.85 5.49
CA LEU A 66 -9.26 16.09 5.27
C LEU A 66 -8.64 16.95 4.16
N ALA A 67 -7.31 17.10 4.13
CA ALA A 67 -6.63 17.84 3.08
C ALA A 67 -6.82 17.18 1.69
N ILE A 68 -6.79 15.86 1.62
CA ILE A 68 -7.06 15.08 0.40
C ILE A 68 -8.48 15.33 -0.09
N LEU A 69 -9.47 15.36 0.82
CA LEU A 69 -10.85 15.67 0.45
C LEU A 69 -11.01 17.11 -0.04
N ASP A 70 -10.33 18.07 0.59
CA ASP A 70 -10.32 19.46 0.12
C ASP A 70 -9.76 19.53 -1.31
N ASP A 71 -8.63 18.88 -1.59
CA ASP A 71 -8.02 18.81 -2.93
C ASP A 71 -8.93 18.09 -3.94
N PHE A 72 -9.55 16.98 -3.54
CA PHE A 72 -10.52 16.25 -4.36
C PHE A 72 -11.69 17.16 -4.75
N PHE A 73 -12.35 17.77 -3.77
CA PHE A 73 -13.52 18.61 -4.01
C PHE A 73 -13.18 19.89 -4.78
N ASP A 74 -11.94 20.37 -4.67
CA ASP A 74 -11.41 21.47 -5.47
C ASP A 74 -11.31 21.14 -6.95
N MET A 75 -10.93 19.91 -7.30
CA MET A 75 -10.93 19.42 -8.68
C MET A 75 -12.35 19.04 -9.13
N TYR A 76 -13.08 18.33 -8.29
CA TYR A 76 -14.43 17.82 -8.57
C TYR A 76 -15.41 18.93 -8.96
N ARG A 77 -15.37 20.08 -8.27
CA ARG A 77 -16.23 21.24 -8.56
C ARG A 77 -15.94 21.92 -9.91
N ILE A 78 -14.80 21.63 -10.54
CA ILE A 78 -14.51 22.10 -11.91
C ILE A 78 -15.36 21.31 -12.91
N LEU A 79 -15.58 20.03 -12.64
CA LEU A 79 -16.32 19.10 -13.48
C LEU A 79 -17.82 19.13 -13.20
N GLU A 80 -18.21 19.21 -11.93
CA GLU A 80 -19.61 19.26 -11.51
C GLU A 80 -20.07 20.68 -11.12
N PRO A 81 -20.98 21.31 -11.88
CA PRO A 81 -21.44 22.67 -11.63
C PRO A 81 -22.24 22.83 -10.32
N HIS A 82 -22.79 21.72 -9.80
CA HIS A 82 -23.60 21.67 -8.59
C HIS A 82 -23.12 20.53 -7.70
N PRO A 83 -21.89 20.63 -7.17
CA PRO A 83 -21.30 19.55 -6.39
C PRO A 83 -22.12 19.34 -5.12
N ASP A 84 -22.49 18.08 -4.88
CA ASP A 84 -23.16 17.62 -3.67
C ASP A 84 -22.24 16.61 -2.98
N PRO A 85 -21.66 16.93 -1.82
CA PRO A 85 -20.67 16.08 -1.19
C PRO A 85 -21.27 14.77 -0.66
N THR A 86 -22.59 14.61 -0.66
CA THR A 86 -23.28 13.36 -0.30
C THR A 86 -23.86 12.60 -1.49
N ASN A 87 -23.61 13.08 -2.72
CA ASN A 87 -24.06 12.43 -3.96
C ASN A 87 -23.06 12.76 -5.07
N LEU A 88 -21.94 12.04 -5.06
CA LEU A 88 -20.94 12.18 -6.10
C LEU A 88 -21.46 11.52 -7.38
N VAL A 89 -21.32 12.24 -8.49
CA VAL A 89 -21.45 11.73 -9.86
C VAL A 89 -20.24 10.88 -10.22
N PRO A 90 -20.40 9.58 -10.55
CA PRO A 90 -19.29 8.66 -10.81
C PRO A 90 -18.39 9.12 -11.97
N ALA A 91 -18.98 9.61 -13.06
CA ALA A 91 -18.21 10.07 -14.23
C ALA A 91 -17.28 11.25 -13.91
N ALA A 92 -17.68 12.15 -13.02
CA ALA A 92 -16.83 13.25 -12.60
C ALA A 92 -15.74 12.80 -11.62
N LEU A 93 -16.05 11.83 -10.73
CA LEU A 93 -15.04 11.22 -9.86
C LEU A 93 -13.96 10.52 -10.69
N ARG A 94 -14.34 9.71 -11.68
CA ARG A 94 -13.41 9.04 -12.61
C ARG A 94 -12.48 10.04 -13.29
N GLU A 95 -13.02 11.11 -13.86
CA GLU A 95 -12.21 12.14 -14.52
C GLU A 95 -11.25 12.84 -13.54
N VAL A 96 -11.65 13.11 -12.29
CA VAL A 96 -10.71 13.63 -11.27
C VAL A 96 -9.57 12.65 -11.03
N LEU A 97 -9.88 11.35 -10.87
CA LEU A 97 -8.87 10.32 -10.66
C LEU A 97 -7.96 10.18 -11.89
N GLU A 98 -8.52 10.14 -13.10
CA GLU A 98 -7.74 10.06 -14.34
C GLU A 98 -6.82 11.26 -14.50
N VAL A 99 -7.32 12.49 -14.37
CA VAL A 99 -6.50 13.71 -14.50
C VAL A 99 -5.41 13.76 -13.44
N THR A 100 -5.75 13.39 -12.20
CA THR A 100 -4.76 13.30 -11.12
C THR A 100 -3.73 12.23 -11.42
N GLY A 101 -4.15 11.06 -11.90
CA GLY A 101 -3.27 9.96 -12.28
C GLY A 101 -2.30 10.33 -13.39
N HIS A 102 -2.74 11.08 -14.40
CA HIS A 102 -1.85 11.56 -15.46
C HIS A 102 -0.83 12.60 -14.97
N ALA A 103 -1.24 13.49 -14.05
CA ALA A 103 -0.38 14.56 -13.56
C ALA A 103 0.54 14.12 -12.42
N ASN A 104 0.06 13.19 -11.60
CA ASN A 104 0.68 12.66 -10.41
C ASN A 104 0.13 11.24 -10.13
N PRO A 105 0.69 10.19 -10.78
CA PRO A 105 0.27 8.79 -10.61
C PRO A 105 0.29 8.28 -9.17
N LEU A 106 0.97 9.02 -8.31
CA LEU A 106 1.23 8.71 -6.91
C LEU A 106 0.24 9.44 -5.99
N GLY A 107 -0.04 10.71 -6.33
CA GLY A 107 -1.12 11.49 -5.72
C GLY A 107 -2.49 10.86 -5.95
N VAL A 108 -2.72 10.19 -7.09
CA VAL A 108 -4.02 9.54 -7.35
C VAL A 108 -4.30 8.38 -6.41
N MET A 109 -3.29 7.62 -5.95
CA MET A 109 -3.51 6.53 -4.98
C MET A 109 -3.93 7.09 -3.63
N THR A 110 -3.23 8.13 -3.18
CA THR A 110 -3.58 8.82 -1.93
C THR A 110 -4.96 9.48 -2.01
N LEU A 111 -5.28 10.09 -3.17
CA LEU A 111 -6.59 10.68 -3.45
C LEU A 111 -7.70 9.62 -3.44
N ARG A 112 -7.48 8.51 -4.12
CA ARG A 112 -8.38 7.37 -4.22
C ARG A 112 -8.69 6.79 -2.83
N ASN A 113 -7.69 6.52 -2.00
CA ASN A 113 -7.90 6.00 -0.65
C ASN A 113 -8.63 7.02 0.24
N GLY A 114 -8.27 8.30 0.17
CA GLY A 114 -8.95 9.34 0.95
C GLY A 114 -10.42 9.53 0.54
N VAL A 115 -10.73 9.40 -0.74
CA VAL A 115 -12.11 9.45 -1.26
C VAL A 115 -12.85 8.16 -0.92
N HIS A 116 -12.20 7.01 -0.96
CA HIS A 116 -12.75 5.72 -0.53
C HIS A 116 -13.20 5.76 0.93
N ASP A 117 -12.32 6.16 1.84
CA ASP A 117 -12.64 6.29 3.27
C ASP A 117 -13.83 7.24 3.49
N TYR A 118 -13.89 8.33 2.73
CA TYR A 118 -15.01 9.28 2.81
C TYR A 118 -16.34 8.68 2.32
N ILE A 119 -16.31 7.92 1.23
CA ILE A 119 -17.51 7.26 0.69
C ILE A 119 -17.98 6.12 1.60
N ALA A 120 -17.04 5.35 2.16
CA ALA A 120 -17.32 4.35 3.20
C ALA A 120 -17.98 4.98 4.42
N TYR A 121 -17.45 6.11 4.91
CA TYR A 121 -18.07 6.89 5.98
C TYR A 121 -19.51 7.31 5.63
N LEU A 122 -19.74 7.85 4.43
CA LEU A 122 -21.08 8.27 4.01
C LEU A 122 -22.07 7.10 3.93
N ALA A 123 -21.60 5.94 3.47
CA ALA A 123 -22.41 4.73 3.40
C ALA A 123 -22.78 4.22 4.80
N GLU A 124 -21.78 4.04 5.67
CA GLU A 124 -21.98 3.49 7.02
C GLU A 124 -22.81 4.43 7.91
N ALA A 125 -22.59 5.74 7.79
CA ALA A 125 -23.33 6.74 8.55
C ALA A 125 -24.74 7.03 7.98
N GLU A 126 -25.17 6.31 6.93
CA GLU A 126 -26.42 6.53 6.19
C GLU A 126 -26.59 7.98 5.69
N LEU A 127 -25.48 8.61 5.32
CA LEU A 127 -25.43 10.00 4.83
C LEU A 127 -25.40 10.08 3.31
N TRP A 128 -25.19 8.96 2.60
CA TRP A 128 -25.26 8.91 1.15
C TRP A 128 -26.68 9.25 0.65
N THR A 129 -26.75 10.17 -0.31
CA THR A 129 -28.00 10.69 -0.90
C THR A 129 -28.15 10.38 -2.39
N GLY A 130 -27.10 9.83 -3.01
CA GLY A 130 -27.13 9.35 -4.39
C GLY A 130 -27.92 8.05 -4.53
N THR A 131 -27.92 7.49 -5.73
CA THR A 131 -28.48 6.16 -5.94
C THR A 131 -27.54 5.09 -5.38
N HIS A 132 -28.06 3.90 -5.09
CA HIS A 132 -27.22 2.78 -4.71
C HIS A 132 -26.32 2.34 -5.87
N GLU A 133 -26.83 2.41 -7.10
CA GLU A 133 -26.07 2.16 -8.33
C GLU A 133 -24.85 3.11 -8.43
N ASP A 134 -25.05 4.42 -8.24
CA ASP A 134 -23.95 5.39 -8.27
C ASP A 134 -22.92 5.11 -7.15
N LEU A 135 -23.37 4.70 -5.96
CA LEU A 135 -22.48 4.36 -4.84
C LEU A 135 -21.59 3.16 -5.19
N MET A 136 -22.18 2.11 -5.76
CA MET A 136 -21.45 0.91 -6.18
C MET A 136 -20.46 1.25 -7.29
N THR A 137 -20.88 2.01 -8.32
CA THR A 137 -19.97 2.47 -9.37
C THR A 137 -18.80 3.26 -8.79
N ILE A 138 -19.03 4.09 -7.77
CA ILE A 138 -17.92 4.83 -7.13
C ILE A 138 -16.95 3.88 -6.40
N PHE A 139 -17.45 2.89 -5.67
CA PHE A 139 -16.58 1.91 -5.03
C PHE A 139 -15.78 1.10 -6.05
N GLU A 140 -16.40 0.65 -7.14
CA GLU A 140 -15.73 -0.02 -8.26
C GLU A 140 -14.62 0.87 -8.85
N GLU A 141 -14.93 2.13 -9.14
CA GLU A 141 -13.96 3.09 -9.68
C GLU A 141 -12.80 3.34 -8.71
N LEU A 142 -13.06 3.34 -7.41
CA LEU A 142 -12.03 3.51 -6.37
C LEU A 142 -11.22 2.23 -6.13
N ALA A 143 -11.77 1.05 -6.43
CA ALA A 143 -11.06 -0.23 -6.35
C ALA A 143 -10.10 -0.47 -7.54
N GLN A 144 -10.34 0.15 -8.71
CA GLN A 144 -9.50 -0.03 -9.91
C GLN A 144 -8.03 0.45 -9.73
N THR A 145 -7.12 -0.45 -9.38
CA THR A 145 -5.67 -0.19 -9.33
C THR A 145 -5.05 -0.08 -10.73
N ALA A 146 -5.36 1.01 -11.43
CA ALA A 146 -4.65 1.58 -12.56
C ALA A 146 -4.18 0.65 -13.71
N VAL A 147 -5.10 0.26 -14.61
CA VAL A 147 -4.83 0.23 -16.07
C VAL A 147 -6.03 0.77 -16.85
N PRO A 148 -5.86 1.70 -17.82
CA PRO A 148 -6.95 2.15 -18.69
C PRO A 148 -7.29 1.08 -19.72
N GLY A 149 -8.46 0.42 -19.61
CA GLY A 149 -8.99 -0.40 -20.70
C GLY A 149 -9.86 -1.63 -20.38
N ALA A 150 -10.11 -1.98 -19.12
CA ALA A 150 -10.93 -3.14 -18.76
C ALA A 150 -12.45 -2.88 -18.96
N ASP A 151 -13.19 -3.90 -19.44
CA ASP A 151 -14.61 -3.82 -19.82
C ASP A 151 -15.51 -4.02 -18.58
N PRO A 152 -16.40 -3.07 -18.23
CA PRO A 152 -17.15 -3.06 -16.96
C PRO A 152 -18.32 -4.07 -16.84
N ASP A 153 -18.51 -4.94 -17.83
CA ASP A 153 -19.67 -5.86 -17.86
C ASP A 153 -19.45 -7.20 -17.11
N ASP A 154 -18.24 -7.48 -16.59
CA ASP A 154 -17.91 -8.79 -15.95
C ASP A 154 -18.01 -8.80 -14.40
N ALA A 155 -18.15 -7.66 -13.70
CA ALA A 155 -18.02 -7.58 -12.23
C ALA A 155 -19.32 -7.72 -11.39
N LEU A 156 -20.48 -8.04 -11.98
CA LEU A 156 -21.79 -7.83 -11.33
C LEU A 156 -22.44 -9.03 -10.61
N ASP A 157 -21.69 -9.98 -10.05
CA ASP A 157 -22.34 -11.07 -9.28
C ASP A 157 -21.47 -11.79 -8.21
N ASP A 158 -20.67 -11.09 -7.39
CA ASP A 158 -20.31 -11.52 -6.02
C ASP A 158 -19.68 -10.36 -5.22
N ASP A 159 -19.94 -10.26 -3.91
CA ASP A 159 -19.39 -9.23 -2.99
C ASP A 159 -17.89 -9.46 -2.66
N SER A 160 -17.16 -10.09 -3.57
CA SER A 160 -15.71 -10.27 -3.56
C SER A 160 -15.23 -9.94 -4.96
N LEU A 161 -14.29 -9.00 -5.12
CA LEU A 161 -13.53 -8.89 -6.36
C LEU A 161 -13.05 -10.30 -6.71
N SER A 162 -13.59 -10.88 -7.78
CA SER A 162 -13.15 -12.21 -8.20
C SER A 162 -11.69 -12.06 -8.58
N VAL A 163 -10.84 -12.95 -8.06
CA VAL A 163 -9.39 -12.89 -8.28
C VAL A 163 -9.08 -12.95 -9.77
N GLU A 164 -9.97 -13.61 -10.52
CA GLU A 164 -9.96 -13.73 -11.96
C GLU A 164 -10.11 -12.39 -12.70
N ASP A 165 -10.74 -11.39 -12.08
CA ASP A 165 -10.96 -10.06 -12.67
C ASP A 165 -9.86 -9.05 -12.28
N TYR A 166 -8.93 -9.42 -11.39
CA TYR A 166 -7.83 -8.54 -10.99
C TYR A 166 -6.74 -8.52 -12.06
N GLU A 167 -6.46 -7.34 -12.62
CA GLU A 167 -5.42 -7.15 -13.64
C GLU A 167 -4.04 -6.94 -12.99
N PHE A 168 -3.23 -7.99 -12.96
CA PHE A 168 -1.84 -7.92 -12.50
C PHE A 168 -0.89 -7.46 -13.61
N ALA A 169 0.21 -6.82 -13.23
CA ALA A 169 1.27 -6.47 -14.17
C ALA A 169 1.93 -7.72 -14.78
N GLU A 170 2.27 -7.64 -16.07
CA GLU A 170 3.02 -8.70 -16.74
C GLU A 170 4.43 -8.83 -16.13
N ILE A 171 4.79 -10.04 -15.72
CA ILE A 171 6.12 -10.35 -15.18
C ILE A 171 7.10 -10.49 -16.34
N TYR A 172 8.14 -9.65 -16.37
CA TYR A 172 9.16 -9.71 -17.41
C TYR A 172 10.28 -10.66 -17.03
N LEU A 173 10.41 -11.77 -17.77
CA LEU A 173 11.41 -12.80 -17.59
C LEU A 173 12.56 -12.64 -18.60
N PRO A 174 13.74 -12.16 -18.18
CA PRO A 174 14.92 -12.12 -19.03
C PRO A 174 15.60 -13.48 -19.11
N THR A 175 16.42 -13.70 -20.15
CA THR A 175 17.35 -14.84 -20.17
C THR A 175 18.48 -14.60 -19.17
N VAL A 176 18.60 -15.49 -18.18
CA VAL A 176 19.66 -15.46 -17.15
C VAL A 176 20.55 -16.68 -17.32
N SER A 177 21.87 -16.49 -17.32
CA SER A 177 22.82 -17.61 -17.34
C SER A 177 22.90 -18.30 -15.98
N GLU A 178 23.21 -19.60 -15.96
CA GLU A 178 23.43 -20.35 -14.72
C GLU A 178 24.52 -19.71 -13.83
N GLU A 179 25.57 -19.16 -14.43
CA GLU A 179 26.64 -18.45 -13.70
C GLU A 179 26.14 -17.16 -13.03
N ALA A 180 25.28 -16.41 -13.71
CA ALA A 180 24.67 -15.21 -13.14
C ALA A 180 23.69 -15.58 -12.01
N ALA A 181 22.94 -16.67 -12.17
CA ALA A 181 22.05 -17.19 -11.13
C ALA A 181 22.84 -17.62 -9.88
N ALA A 182 23.89 -18.43 -10.05
CA ALA A 182 24.76 -18.85 -8.96
C ALA A 182 25.44 -17.67 -8.26
N THR A 183 25.92 -16.68 -9.02
CA THR A 183 26.55 -15.48 -8.46
C THR A 183 25.55 -14.64 -7.66
N THR A 184 24.31 -14.52 -8.14
CA THR A 184 23.25 -13.77 -7.44
C THR A 184 22.84 -14.50 -6.17
N ALA A 185 22.60 -15.82 -6.25
CA ALA A 185 22.31 -16.67 -5.09
C ALA A 185 23.39 -16.55 -4.00
N ALA A 186 24.65 -16.75 -4.36
CA ALA A 186 25.78 -16.69 -3.42
C ALA A 186 25.93 -15.32 -2.75
N ASN A 187 25.50 -14.25 -3.43
CA ASN A 187 25.58 -12.90 -2.91
C ASN A 187 24.33 -12.43 -2.17
N SER A 188 23.23 -13.17 -2.24
CA SER A 188 21.96 -12.84 -1.60
C SER A 188 22.13 -12.71 -0.07
N PRO A 189 21.55 -11.67 0.57
CA PRO A 189 21.46 -11.57 2.02
C PRO A 189 20.80 -12.82 2.63
N LEU A 190 19.70 -13.28 2.03
CA LEU A 190 18.97 -14.47 2.46
C LEU A 190 19.89 -15.68 2.60
N TRP A 191 20.64 -16.00 1.54
CA TRP A 191 21.55 -17.14 1.53
C TRP A 191 22.67 -17.01 2.56
N LYS A 192 23.28 -15.83 2.66
CA LYS A 192 24.38 -15.59 3.60
C LYS A 192 23.94 -15.74 5.06
N ASN A 193 22.75 -15.23 5.39
CA ASN A 193 22.17 -15.38 6.71
C ASN A 193 21.75 -16.82 7.01
N VAL A 194 21.21 -17.56 6.03
CA VAL A 194 20.94 -19.00 6.15
C VAL A 194 22.21 -19.75 6.49
N LEU A 195 23.30 -19.52 5.75
CA LEU A 195 24.59 -20.15 6.02
C LEU A 195 25.13 -19.79 7.40
N ALA A 196 25.06 -18.51 7.79
CA ALA A 196 25.51 -18.05 9.11
C ALA A 196 24.69 -18.69 10.25
N LEU A 197 23.38 -18.83 10.08
CA LEU A 197 22.50 -19.47 11.06
C LEU A 197 22.77 -20.98 11.13
N LEU A 198 22.93 -21.67 10.00
CA LEU A 198 23.30 -23.09 9.95
C LEU A 198 24.68 -23.35 10.59
N GLU A 199 25.66 -22.48 10.35
CA GLU A 199 26.98 -22.55 10.99
C GLU A 199 26.87 -22.34 12.49
N TRP A 200 26.07 -21.38 12.94
CA TRP A 200 25.82 -21.15 14.36
C TRP A 200 25.16 -22.36 15.03
N ILE A 201 24.17 -23.00 14.38
CA ILE A 201 23.55 -24.23 14.88
C ILE A 201 24.62 -25.33 15.05
N GLY A 202 25.52 -25.46 14.07
CA GLY A 202 26.65 -26.40 14.11
C GLY A 202 26.19 -27.85 14.23
N GLU A 203 26.78 -28.60 15.17
CA GLU A 203 26.39 -30.00 15.44
C GLU A 203 25.06 -30.14 16.21
N GLY A 204 24.47 -29.01 16.61
CA GLY A 204 23.10 -28.93 17.09
C GLY A 204 22.93 -28.07 18.35
N LYS A 205 21.78 -27.41 18.44
CA LYS A 205 21.40 -26.52 19.54
C LYS A 205 20.25 -27.08 20.33
N ASP A 206 20.23 -26.81 21.63
CA ASP A 206 19.17 -27.26 22.51
C ASP A 206 17.92 -26.40 22.34
N LEU A 207 16.77 -27.06 22.31
CA LEU A 207 15.45 -26.44 22.24
C LEU A 207 14.77 -26.47 23.62
N THR A 208 13.85 -25.53 23.82
CA THR A 208 12.87 -25.55 24.91
C THR A 208 11.87 -26.69 24.71
N GLU A 209 11.04 -26.95 25.73
CA GLU A 209 9.91 -27.89 25.63
C GLU A 209 8.89 -27.49 24.54
N HIS A 210 8.89 -26.22 24.11
CA HIS A 210 8.04 -25.70 23.06
C HIS A 210 8.72 -25.65 21.68
N GLY A 211 9.91 -26.25 21.54
CA GLY A 211 10.61 -26.35 20.26
C GLY A 211 11.34 -25.07 19.83
N THR A 212 11.45 -24.07 20.70
CA THR A 212 12.20 -22.84 20.42
C THR A 212 13.64 -22.96 20.89
N VAL A 213 14.60 -22.36 20.19
CA VAL A 213 16.01 -22.38 20.63
C VAL A 213 16.18 -21.59 21.91
N LEU A 214 16.98 -22.11 22.85
CA LEU A 214 17.21 -21.46 24.14
C LEU A 214 17.97 -20.13 24.02
N ASP A 215 18.90 -20.03 23.07
CA ASP A 215 19.74 -18.85 22.81
C ASP A 215 19.22 -18.08 21.59
N GLN A 216 18.07 -17.41 21.74
CA GLN A 216 17.45 -16.63 20.67
C GLN A 216 18.27 -15.38 20.30
N GLU A 217 18.91 -14.73 21.28
CA GLU A 217 19.75 -13.56 21.04
C GLU A 217 20.99 -13.92 20.21
N GLY A 218 21.64 -15.04 20.55
CA GLY A 218 22.77 -15.56 19.78
C GLY A 218 22.39 -15.98 18.36
N ALA A 219 21.19 -16.53 18.16
CA ALA A 219 20.68 -16.87 16.83
C ALA A 219 20.35 -15.62 16.00
N ALA A 220 19.62 -14.66 16.57
CA ALA A 220 19.31 -13.40 15.87
C ALA A 220 20.57 -12.62 15.49
N ALA A 221 21.62 -12.68 16.31
CA ALA A 221 22.90 -12.05 16.04
C ALA A 221 23.65 -12.60 14.81
N THR A 222 23.22 -13.74 14.22
CA THR A 222 23.81 -14.25 12.97
C THR A 222 23.22 -13.59 11.72
N LEU A 223 22.05 -12.95 11.84
CA LEU A 223 21.28 -12.36 10.73
C LEU A 223 21.78 -10.95 10.39
N ILE A 224 23.08 -10.82 10.14
CA ILE A 224 23.76 -9.53 9.96
C ILE A 224 23.76 -9.04 8.51
N HIS A 225 23.46 -9.92 7.56
CA HIS A 225 23.43 -9.55 6.15
C HIS A 225 22.07 -8.94 5.83
N THR A 226 22.12 -7.82 5.13
CA THR A 226 20.95 -7.10 4.65
C THR A 226 21.19 -6.72 3.19
N GLY A 227 20.12 -6.68 2.40
CA GLY A 227 20.16 -6.18 1.04
C GLY A 227 20.40 -4.67 0.99
N VAL A 228 20.55 -4.21 -0.24
CA VAL A 228 20.86 -2.81 -0.55
C VAL A 228 19.56 -2.11 -0.94
N GLY A 229 19.21 -1.06 -0.20
CA GLY A 229 18.00 -0.30 -0.50
C GLY A 229 18.01 1.09 0.12
N ALA A 230 17.34 2.03 -0.55
CA ALA A 230 17.10 3.38 -0.04
C ALA A 230 16.00 3.47 1.04
N LEU A 231 15.57 2.34 1.62
CA LEU A 231 14.49 2.24 2.61
C LEU A 231 15.00 2.07 4.06
N ALA A 232 16.24 2.48 4.35
CA ALA A 232 16.84 2.31 5.68
C ALA A 232 16.06 2.99 6.81
N ALA A 233 15.20 3.97 6.50
CA ALA A 233 14.31 4.61 7.46
C ALA A 233 13.27 3.65 8.07
N ALA A 234 12.98 2.50 7.42
CA ALA A 234 12.11 1.45 7.97
C ALA A 234 12.59 0.90 9.33
N ALA A 235 13.90 0.89 9.58
CA ALA A 235 14.46 0.45 10.84
C ALA A 235 14.06 1.32 12.05
N ALA A 236 13.48 2.51 11.83
CA ALA A 236 13.00 3.39 12.90
C ALA A 236 11.65 2.95 13.49
N PHE A 237 10.91 2.07 12.79
CA PHE A 237 9.56 1.66 13.17
C PHE A 237 9.50 0.42 14.07
N THR A 238 10.63 -0.27 14.22
CA THR A 238 10.77 -1.45 15.07
C THR A 238 11.95 -1.28 16.01
N THR A 239 11.90 -1.89 17.19
CA THR A 239 13.11 -1.94 18.03
C THR A 239 14.09 -2.95 17.43
N PRO A 240 15.42 -2.81 17.62
CA PRO A 240 16.38 -3.79 17.11
C PRO A 240 16.10 -5.22 17.61
N ALA A 241 15.52 -5.35 18.82
CA ALA A 241 15.15 -6.64 19.39
C ALA A 241 13.93 -7.24 18.68
N ASP A 242 12.87 -6.45 18.47
CA ASP A 242 11.65 -6.92 17.80
C ASP A 242 11.94 -7.26 16.33
N HIS A 243 12.73 -6.42 15.66
CA HIS A 243 13.19 -6.66 14.30
C HIS A 243 14.01 -7.95 14.17
N GLY A 244 14.99 -8.15 15.06
CA GLY A 244 15.78 -9.38 15.09
C GLY A 244 14.94 -10.62 15.40
N ALA A 245 13.92 -10.50 16.27
CA ALA A 245 13.01 -11.59 16.58
C ALA A 245 12.10 -11.95 15.39
N ALA A 246 11.54 -10.95 14.70
CA ALA A 246 10.73 -11.16 13.50
C ALA A 246 11.53 -11.83 12.39
N ARG A 247 12.74 -11.33 12.10
CA ARG A 247 13.64 -11.96 11.12
C ARG A 247 14.00 -13.38 11.54
N LEU A 248 14.31 -13.61 12.81
CA LEU A 248 14.62 -14.96 13.28
C LEU A 248 13.44 -15.93 13.10
N ALA A 249 12.20 -15.48 13.33
CA ALA A 249 11.01 -16.30 13.11
C ALA A 249 10.85 -16.71 11.64
N LEU A 250 11.00 -15.75 10.71
CA LEU A 250 11.02 -16.00 9.26
C LEU A 250 12.08 -17.05 8.90
N TYR A 251 13.32 -16.86 9.36
CA TYR A 251 14.40 -17.80 9.02
C TYR A 251 14.18 -19.20 9.58
N TRP A 252 13.54 -19.34 10.75
CA TRP A 252 13.19 -20.68 11.25
C TRP A 252 12.18 -21.38 10.37
N GLN A 253 11.16 -20.67 9.91
CA GLN A 253 10.17 -21.20 8.97
C GLN A 253 10.84 -21.59 7.65
N LEU A 254 11.65 -20.72 7.08
CA LEU A 254 12.36 -20.99 5.83
C LEU A 254 13.29 -22.20 5.94
N LEU A 255 14.07 -22.31 7.02
CA LEU A 255 14.96 -23.46 7.25
C LEU A 255 14.21 -24.78 7.42
N ASP A 256 13.08 -24.77 8.13
CA ASP A 256 12.28 -25.96 8.37
C ASP A 256 11.60 -26.44 7.09
N VAL A 257 10.94 -25.54 6.36
CA VAL A 257 10.21 -25.90 5.14
C VAL A 257 11.15 -26.28 4.00
N ALA A 258 12.30 -25.61 3.86
CA ALA A 258 13.35 -26.03 2.92
C ALA A 258 14.10 -27.31 3.36
N GLY A 259 13.77 -27.88 4.53
CA GLY A 259 14.36 -29.12 5.04
C GLY A 259 15.85 -28.99 5.39
N LEU A 260 16.35 -27.77 5.57
CA LEU A 260 17.76 -27.48 5.84
C LEU A 260 18.14 -27.76 7.30
N VAL A 261 17.15 -27.84 8.19
CA VAL A 261 17.29 -28.26 9.58
C VAL A 261 16.42 -29.47 9.89
N SER A 262 16.78 -30.19 10.96
CA SER A 262 15.97 -31.25 11.51
C SER A 262 15.98 -31.18 13.04
N VAL A 263 14.83 -31.49 13.64
CA VAL A 263 14.66 -31.55 15.09
C VAL A 263 14.65 -33.00 15.56
N ARG A 264 15.59 -33.38 16.43
CA ARG A 264 15.67 -34.71 17.05
C ARG A 264 16.05 -34.59 18.52
N GLU A 265 15.37 -35.33 19.38
CA GLU A 265 15.70 -35.39 20.82
C GLU A 265 15.79 -34.01 21.51
N SER A 266 14.92 -33.06 21.13
CA SER A 266 14.94 -31.66 21.58
C SER A 266 16.19 -30.87 21.18
N ARG A 267 16.86 -31.29 20.10
CA ARG A 267 17.96 -30.56 19.48
C ARG A 267 17.65 -30.29 18.02
N ILE A 268 17.96 -29.08 17.58
CA ILE A 268 17.93 -28.70 16.16
C ILE A 268 19.34 -28.83 15.57
N SER A 269 19.46 -29.44 14.40
CA SER A 269 20.74 -29.61 13.68
C SER A 269 20.55 -29.48 12.17
N PRO A 270 21.55 -29.00 11.41
CA PRO A 270 21.49 -28.97 9.95
C PRO A 270 21.27 -30.37 9.38
N THR A 271 20.41 -30.49 8.37
CA THR A 271 20.12 -31.78 7.71
C THR A 271 21.29 -32.26 6.86
N SER A 272 22.04 -31.32 6.26
CA SER A 272 23.26 -31.60 5.49
C SER A 272 24.34 -30.59 5.83
N THR A 273 25.52 -31.09 6.22
CA THR A 273 26.71 -30.23 6.42
C THR A 273 27.40 -29.88 5.10
N GLN A 274 26.98 -30.46 3.96
CA GLN A 274 27.55 -30.15 2.64
C GLN A 274 27.14 -28.75 2.16
N LEU A 275 25.96 -28.28 2.58
CA LEU A 275 25.44 -26.93 2.32
C LEU A 275 26.35 -25.82 2.83
N LEU A 276 27.13 -26.10 3.89
CA LEU A 276 28.09 -25.16 4.45
C LEU A 276 29.35 -25.00 3.58
N GLN A 277 29.47 -25.74 2.47
CA GLN A 277 30.60 -25.63 1.55
C GLN A 277 30.27 -24.62 0.45
N SER A 278 31.15 -23.64 0.22
CA SER A 278 30.93 -22.49 -0.67
C SER A 278 30.71 -22.80 -2.17
N ASN A 279 30.68 -24.06 -2.57
CA ASN A 279 30.53 -24.52 -3.96
C ASN A 279 29.48 -25.63 -4.08
N ASP A 280 28.45 -25.63 -3.22
CA ASP A 280 27.37 -26.62 -3.33
C ASP A 280 26.72 -26.52 -4.72
N PRO A 281 26.77 -27.59 -5.55
CA PRO A 281 26.11 -27.59 -6.86
C PRO A 281 24.58 -27.42 -6.76
N GLU A 282 23.99 -27.67 -5.60
CA GLU A 282 22.55 -27.55 -5.34
C GLU A 282 22.18 -26.21 -4.67
N MET A 283 23.14 -25.32 -4.41
CA MET A 283 22.90 -24.01 -3.77
C MET A 283 21.78 -23.21 -4.45
N VAL A 284 21.78 -23.16 -5.79
CA VAL A 284 20.77 -22.41 -6.53
C VAL A 284 19.38 -23.01 -6.35
N LEU A 285 19.27 -24.34 -6.26
CA LEU A 285 17.99 -25.01 -6.02
C LEU A 285 17.47 -24.67 -4.62
N HIS A 286 18.30 -24.80 -3.59
CA HIS A 286 17.92 -24.41 -2.22
C HIS A 286 17.57 -22.92 -2.12
N MET A 287 18.30 -22.05 -2.81
CA MET A 287 18.00 -20.63 -2.84
C MET A 287 16.65 -20.33 -3.51
N ARG A 288 16.29 -21.06 -4.58
CA ARG A 288 14.97 -20.95 -5.21
C ARG A 288 13.86 -21.43 -4.28
N ASP A 289 14.05 -22.56 -3.60
CA ASP A 289 13.09 -23.04 -2.60
C ASP A 289 12.90 -21.99 -1.49
N LEU A 290 13.99 -21.44 -0.95
CA LEU A 290 13.94 -20.38 0.06
C LEU A 290 13.26 -19.11 -0.46
N MET A 291 13.55 -18.71 -1.70
CA MET A 291 12.96 -17.52 -2.32
C MET A 291 11.45 -17.71 -2.55
N GLY A 292 11.03 -18.88 -3.04
CA GLY A 292 9.62 -19.23 -3.17
C GLY A 292 8.88 -19.12 -1.84
N HIS A 293 9.43 -19.68 -0.77
CA HIS A 293 8.81 -19.57 0.56
C HIS A 293 8.81 -18.14 1.11
N LEU A 294 9.84 -17.34 0.82
CA LEU A 294 9.85 -15.92 1.17
C LEU A 294 8.75 -15.17 0.42
N ILE A 295 8.55 -15.45 -0.87
CA ILE A 295 7.46 -14.87 -1.68
C ILE A 295 6.11 -15.28 -1.09
N TYR A 296 5.89 -16.57 -0.83
CA TYR A 296 4.68 -17.06 -0.18
C TYR A 296 4.42 -16.33 1.15
N THR A 297 5.43 -16.19 2.00
CA THR A 297 5.31 -15.48 3.28
C THR A 297 4.96 -14.01 3.09
N ALA A 298 5.50 -13.38 2.04
CA ALA A 298 5.28 -11.99 1.72
C ALA A 298 3.90 -11.68 1.12
N THR A 299 3.25 -12.66 0.48
CA THR A 299 2.05 -12.40 -0.35
C THR A 299 0.85 -13.30 -0.05
N LEU A 300 1.04 -14.53 0.41
CA LEU A 300 0.01 -15.58 0.49
C LEU A 300 -0.13 -16.21 1.89
N GLU A 301 0.74 -15.87 2.84
CA GLU A 301 0.66 -16.48 4.17
C GLU A 301 -0.63 -16.11 4.88
N GLY A 302 -1.39 -17.13 5.28
CA GLY A 302 -2.68 -16.97 5.94
C GLY A 302 -3.88 -16.99 5.00
N SER A 303 -3.67 -17.06 3.67
CA SER A 303 -4.75 -17.27 2.71
C SER A 303 -5.20 -18.73 2.65
N GLU A 304 -6.43 -18.94 2.18
CA GLU A 304 -6.90 -20.23 1.68
C GLU A 304 -6.98 -20.15 0.15
N GLU A 305 -6.72 -21.25 -0.56
CA GLU A 305 -6.76 -21.29 -2.03
C GLU A 305 -8.13 -20.79 -2.54
N GLY A 306 -8.12 -19.77 -3.39
CA GLY A 306 -9.32 -19.10 -3.90
C GLY A 306 -9.99 -18.12 -2.94
N ILE A 307 -9.44 -17.88 -1.74
CA ILE A 307 -9.95 -16.94 -0.75
C ILE A 307 -8.81 -16.04 -0.28
N TYR A 308 -8.72 -14.85 -0.89
CA TYR A 308 -7.68 -13.87 -0.61
C TYR A 308 -8.29 -12.59 -0.06
N GLU A 309 -7.68 -12.06 1.00
CA GLU A 309 -7.96 -10.71 1.51
C GLU A 309 -7.24 -9.65 0.65
N ASP A 310 -7.74 -8.41 0.65
CA ASP A 310 -7.22 -7.30 -0.16
C ASP A 310 -5.70 -7.10 -0.05
N TRP A 311 -5.12 -7.30 1.14
CA TRP A 311 -3.69 -7.15 1.33
C TRP A 311 -2.87 -8.19 0.56
N HIS A 312 -3.38 -9.41 0.36
CA HIS A 312 -2.70 -10.44 -0.44
C HIS A 312 -2.65 -10.01 -1.91
N LEU A 313 -3.77 -9.50 -2.43
CA LEU A 313 -3.86 -8.95 -3.78
C LEU A 313 -2.89 -7.78 -3.96
N GLU A 314 -2.89 -6.84 -3.01
CA GLU A 314 -2.02 -5.67 -3.04
C GLU A 314 -0.53 -6.07 -2.99
N MET A 315 -0.14 -6.99 -2.12
CA MET A 315 1.26 -7.44 -2.02
C MET A 315 1.71 -8.21 -3.26
N ALA A 316 0.84 -9.08 -3.80
CA ALA A 316 1.11 -9.77 -5.06
C ALA A 316 1.24 -8.77 -6.23
N ASP A 317 0.38 -7.77 -6.30
CA ASP A 317 0.43 -6.73 -7.32
C ASP A 317 1.73 -5.92 -7.25
N TRP A 318 2.11 -5.41 -6.07
CA TRP A 318 3.39 -4.74 -5.88
C TRP A 318 4.58 -5.60 -6.31
N LEU A 319 4.55 -6.89 -6.01
CA LEU A 319 5.63 -7.81 -6.38
C LEU A 319 5.66 -8.08 -7.89
N THR A 320 4.51 -8.24 -8.56
CA THR A 320 4.44 -8.40 -10.02
C THR A 320 4.87 -7.13 -10.74
N GLN A 321 4.47 -5.94 -10.27
CA GLN A 321 4.95 -4.65 -10.78
C GLN A 321 6.46 -4.51 -10.64
N ALA A 322 7.04 -4.87 -9.48
CA ALA A 322 8.49 -4.87 -9.28
C ALA A 322 9.23 -5.89 -10.16
N ALA A 323 8.56 -6.97 -10.59
CA ALA A 323 9.09 -7.96 -11.52
C ALA A 323 8.83 -7.63 -13.01
N SER A 324 8.12 -6.54 -13.30
CA SER A 324 7.71 -6.17 -14.66
C SER A 324 8.86 -5.57 -15.50
N GLY A 325 8.52 -5.19 -16.73
CA GLY A 325 9.42 -4.40 -17.60
C GLY A 325 9.47 -2.91 -17.26
N ALA A 326 8.57 -2.43 -16.40
CA ALA A 326 8.44 -1.02 -15.98
C ALA A 326 8.20 -0.96 -14.46
N PRO A 327 9.24 -1.26 -13.65
CA PRO A 327 9.12 -1.31 -12.20
C PRO A 327 8.73 0.04 -11.59
N PRO A 328 8.04 0.06 -10.44
CA PRO A 328 7.60 1.30 -9.81
C PRO A 328 8.76 2.10 -9.22
N GLU A 329 8.62 3.42 -9.20
CA GLU A 329 9.59 4.33 -8.59
C GLU A 329 9.59 4.22 -7.05
N ALA A 330 10.78 4.25 -6.44
CA ALA A 330 10.94 4.09 -5.00
C ALA A 330 10.66 5.39 -4.20
N ALA A 331 10.61 6.54 -4.88
CA ALA A 331 10.63 7.86 -4.25
C ALA A 331 9.53 8.06 -3.20
N LEU A 332 8.32 7.58 -3.46
CA LEU A 332 7.23 7.65 -2.49
C LEU A 332 7.46 6.79 -1.26
N LEU A 333 7.93 5.55 -1.43
CA LEU A 333 8.11 4.66 -0.29
C LEU A 333 9.24 5.17 0.61
N ILE A 334 10.27 5.75 -0.01
CA ILE A 334 11.33 6.46 0.72
C ILE A 334 10.71 7.62 1.50
N GLN A 335 9.91 8.47 0.86
CA GLN A 335 9.24 9.58 1.53
C GLN A 335 8.31 9.11 2.65
N ALA A 336 7.55 8.03 2.42
CA ALA A 336 6.64 7.46 3.40
C ALA A 336 7.39 7.00 4.67
N LEU A 337 8.59 6.43 4.52
CA LEU A 337 9.41 6.02 5.66
C LEU A 337 10.13 7.20 6.34
N GLU A 338 10.53 8.22 5.59
CA GLU A 338 11.21 9.42 6.13
C GLU A 338 10.23 10.36 6.84
N GLU A 339 9.01 10.47 6.31
CA GLU A 339 7.93 11.36 6.76
C GLU A 339 6.63 10.55 7.00
N PRO A 340 6.62 9.57 7.92
CA PRO A 340 5.47 8.67 8.13
C PRO A 340 4.20 9.40 8.54
N ASP A 341 4.37 10.55 9.16
CA ASP A 341 3.31 11.41 9.64
C ASP A 341 2.59 12.20 8.53
N SER A 342 3.12 12.21 7.30
CA SER A 342 2.57 12.96 6.16
C SER A 342 2.03 12.08 5.03
N VAL A 343 1.98 10.76 5.24
CA VAL A 343 1.48 9.79 4.25
C VAL A 343 0.33 8.98 4.80
N HIS A 344 -0.41 8.32 3.91
CA HIS A 344 -1.46 7.39 4.31
C HIS A 344 -0.86 6.16 5.04
N PRO A 345 -1.49 5.63 6.10
CA PRO A 345 -1.00 4.45 6.83
C PRO A 345 -0.74 3.23 5.95
N ASP A 346 -1.58 2.97 4.94
CA ASP A 346 -1.41 1.81 4.06
C ASP A 346 -0.15 1.95 3.21
N LEU A 347 0.14 3.15 2.69
CA LEU A 347 1.38 3.42 1.96
C LEU A 347 2.61 3.23 2.86
N LEU A 348 2.51 3.59 4.13
CA LEU A 348 3.56 3.34 5.11
C LEU A 348 3.73 1.82 5.37
N ALA A 349 2.65 1.06 5.49
CA ALA A 349 2.69 -0.39 5.68
C ALA A 349 3.32 -1.09 4.47
N ILE A 350 2.94 -0.70 3.25
CA ILE A 350 3.54 -1.17 2.00
C ILE A 350 5.04 -0.85 1.98
N ALA A 351 5.42 0.40 2.32
CA ALA A 351 6.82 0.81 2.36
C ALA A 351 7.64 0.00 3.39
N GLN A 352 7.04 -0.33 4.54
CA GLN A 352 7.66 -1.20 5.53
C GLN A 352 7.80 -2.64 5.01
N ASN A 353 6.78 -3.22 4.37
CA ASN A 353 6.84 -4.57 3.81
C ASN A 353 7.90 -4.68 2.71
N ILE A 354 7.93 -3.73 1.77
CA ILE A 354 8.94 -3.68 0.70
C ILE A 354 10.35 -3.47 1.28
N ALA A 355 10.49 -2.74 2.38
CA ALA A 355 11.77 -2.64 3.08
C ALA A 355 12.24 -4.00 3.62
N HIS A 356 11.35 -4.81 4.20
CA HIS A 356 11.69 -6.18 4.64
C HIS A 356 12.05 -7.08 3.45
N TRP A 357 11.34 -6.97 2.32
CA TRP A 357 11.71 -7.69 1.09
C TRP A 357 13.11 -7.31 0.60
N ALA A 358 13.45 -6.02 0.69
CA ALA A 358 14.75 -5.50 0.30
C ALA A 358 15.87 -5.99 1.23
N GLU A 359 15.61 -6.10 2.54
CA GLU A 359 16.58 -6.63 3.51
C GLU A 359 16.97 -8.07 3.21
N GLU A 360 16.03 -8.90 2.75
CA GLU A 360 16.30 -10.29 2.39
C GLU A 360 16.78 -10.49 0.94
N GLY A 361 16.70 -9.42 0.13
CA GLY A 361 17.16 -9.42 -1.26
C GLY A 361 16.16 -10.01 -2.26
N LEU A 362 14.87 -10.07 -1.89
CA LEU A 362 13.77 -10.34 -2.82
C LEU A 362 13.61 -9.19 -3.82
N VAL A 363 13.78 -7.94 -3.36
CA VAL A 363 13.81 -6.74 -4.21
C VAL A 363 15.10 -5.95 -3.99
N THR A 364 15.45 -5.11 -4.97
CA THR A 364 16.46 -4.06 -4.85
C THR A 364 15.78 -2.70 -4.94
N VAL A 365 16.16 -1.77 -4.06
CA VAL A 365 15.52 -0.45 -4.01
C VAL A 365 16.54 0.65 -4.32
N GLY A 366 16.51 1.14 -5.56
CA GLY A 366 17.31 2.25 -6.06
C GLY A 366 16.44 3.44 -6.41
N GLU A 367 16.47 3.85 -7.67
CA GLU A 367 15.46 4.76 -8.25
C GLU A 367 14.11 4.04 -8.41
N PHE A 368 14.17 2.75 -8.76
CA PHE A 368 13.03 1.85 -8.90
C PHE A 368 13.10 0.72 -7.87
N ILE A 369 11.95 0.10 -7.62
CA ILE A 369 11.82 -1.12 -6.80
C ILE A 369 11.77 -2.29 -7.77
N GLU A 370 12.81 -3.12 -7.77
CA GLU A 370 12.98 -4.15 -8.80
C GLU A 370 13.21 -5.53 -8.17
N VAL A 371 12.50 -6.56 -8.67
CA VAL A 371 12.88 -7.94 -8.41
C VAL A 371 14.11 -8.27 -9.26
N PRO A 372 15.22 -8.77 -8.66
CA PRO A 372 16.38 -9.21 -9.41
C PRO A 372 16.00 -10.20 -10.52
N PRO A 373 16.54 -10.05 -11.75
CA PRO A 373 16.23 -10.91 -12.89
C PRO A 373 16.20 -12.42 -12.62
N VAL A 374 17.07 -12.89 -11.72
CA VAL A 374 17.21 -14.31 -11.36
C VAL A 374 15.98 -14.85 -10.63
N TRP A 375 15.27 -14.01 -9.87
CA TRP A 375 14.15 -14.39 -9.00
C TRP A 375 12.78 -14.15 -9.62
N ARG A 376 12.70 -13.47 -10.76
CA ARG A 376 11.42 -13.23 -11.46
C ARG A 376 10.70 -14.51 -11.88
N PRO A 377 11.40 -15.59 -12.32
CA PRO A 377 10.75 -16.89 -12.51
C PRO A 377 10.13 -17.43 -11.23
N ASP A 378 10.80 -17.26 -10.07
CA ASP A 378 10.29 -17.73 -8.79
C ASP A 378 9.03 -16.94 -8.35
N VAL A 379 8.96 -15.64 -8.65
CA VAL A 379 7.74 -14.83 -8.45
C VAL A 379 6.60 -15.35 -9.33
N PHE A 380 6.86 -15.59 -10.62
CA PHE A 380 5.85 -16.13 -11.52
C PHE A 380 5.37 -17.51 -11.08
N ASP A 381 6.31 -18.43 -10.81
CA ASP A 381 5.98 -19.80 -10.42
C ASP A 381 5.21 -19.88 -9.11
N MET A 382 5.46 -18.99 -8.16
CA MET A 382 4.76 -18.95 -6.88
C MET A 382 3.33 -18.40 -6.99
N LEU A 383 3.10 -17.43 -7.88
CA LEU A 383 1.84 -16.68 -7.92
C LEU A 383 0.86 -17.14 -9.00
N LYS A 384 1.33 -17.86 -10.03
CA LYS A 384 0.52 -18.20 -11.22
C LYS A 384 -0.65 -19.15 -10.98
N ASP A 385 -0.61 -19.92 -9.90
CA ASP A 385 -1.68 -20.87 -9.56
C ASP A 385 -2.81 -20.16 -8.79
N ASP A 386 -2.51 -19.06 -8.10
CA ASP A 386 -3.43 -18.26 -7.29
C ASP A 386 -3.98 -17.04 -8.03
N PHE A 387 -3.19 -16.44 -8.94
CA PHE A 387 -3.50 -15.17 -9.60
C PHE A 387 -3.40 -15.27 -11.14
N PRO A 388 -4.21 -14.51 -11.91
CA PRO A 388 -4.19 -14.50 -13.37
C PRO A 388 -2.99 -13.75 -13.97
N ILE A 389 -1.80 -13.97 -13.44
CA ILE A 389 -0.56 -13.31 -13.85
C ILE A 389 0.01 -13.89 -15.15
N GLN A 390 0.69 -13.06 -15.93
CA GLN A 390 1.29 -13.46 -17.21
C GLN A 390 2.80 -13.24 -17.21
N ALA A 391 3.54 -14.22 -17.75
CA ALA A 391 4.96 -14.11 -18.01
C ALA A 391 5.21 -13.62 -19.44
N VAL A 392 6.08 -12.61 -19.58
CA VAL A 392 6.51 -12.06 -20.87
C VAL A 392 8.03 -11.97 -20.96
N GLY A 393 8.55 -11.77 -22.17
CA GLY A 393 10.00 -11.63 -22.41
C GLY A 393 10.69 -12.93 -22.85
N PRO A 394 12.00 -12.87 -23.13
CA PRO A 394 12.72 -13.98 -23.78
C PRO A 394 12.87 -15.23 -22.90
N GLY A 395 12.80 -15.11 -21.58
CA GLY A 395 12.85 -16.24 -20.65
C GLY A 395 11.50 -16.94 -20.46
N ALA A 396 10.40 -16.35 -20.93
CA ALA A 396 9.07 -16.96 -20.82
C ALA A 396 8.85 -18.12 -21.81
N GLU A 397 9.66 -18.22 -22.87
CA GLU A 397 9.60 -19.33 -23.83
C GLU A 397 10.09 -20.67 -23.25
N ASP A 398 10.81 -20.62 -22.12
CA ASP A 398 11.44 -21.77 -21.47
C ASP A 398 10.64 -22.31 -20.26
N LEU A 399 9.52 -21.66 -19.89
CA LEU A 399 8.56 -22.09 -18.87
C LEU A 399 7.43 -22.93 -19.47
#